data_AF-A0A534JKL2-F1
#
_entry.id   AF-A0A534JKL2-F1
#
_cell.length_a   1.000
_cell.length_b   1.000
_cell.length_c   1.000
_cell.angle_alpha   90.00
_cell.angle_beta   90.00
_cell.angle_gamma   90.00
#
_symmetry.space_group_name_H-M   'P 1'
#
loop_
_entity.id
_entity.type
_entity.pdbx_description
1 polymer ?
#
loop_
_entity_poly.entity_id
_entity_poly.type
_entity_poly.pdbx_seq_one_letter_code
_entity_poly.pdbx_strand_id
1 'polypeptide(L)' 'MEQVVISLGGSILVPGDGDAPYLARLAKLLVDASVARRIFAVT' A
#
# COMPACT_ATOMS: atom_id res chain seq x y z
N MET A 1 15.52 0.38 11.96
CA MET A 1 14.23 0.51 11.25
C MET A 1 13.22 -0.41 11.91
N GLU A 2 12.14 0.16 12.45
CA GLU A 2 10.98 -0.61 12.93
C GLU A 2 10.34 -1.37 11.76
N GLN A 3 9.85 -2.59 12.04
CA GLN A 3 9.18 -3.44 11.07
C GLN A 3 7.67 -3.23 11.17
N VAL A 4 7.01 -3.06 10.02
CA VAL A 4 5.56 -2.87 9.94
C VAL A 4 4.99 -3.88 8.97
N VAL A 5 3.99 -4.63 9.41
CA VAL A 5 3.19 -5.51 8.56
C VAL A 5 1.86 -4.84 8.30
N ILE A 6 1.49 -4.72 7.03
CA ILE A 6 0.25 -4.11 6.56
C ILE A 6 -0.58 -5.20 5.90
N SER A 7 -1.78 -5.46 6.41
CA SER A 7 -2.77 -6.29 5.74
C SER A 7 -3.64 -5.40 4.85
N LEU A 8 -3.61 -5.65 3.54
CA LEU A 8 -4.38 -4.95 2.52
C LEU A 8 -5.49 -5.87 2.03
N GLY A 9 -6.74 -5.59 2.41
CA GLY A 9 -7.87 -6.38 1.92
C GLY A 9 -8.04 -6.29 0.39
N GLY A 10 -8.60 -7.32 -0.24
CA GLY A 10 -8.79 -7.35 -1.70
C GLY A 10 -9.56 -6.16 -2.27
N SER A 11 -10.51 -5.60 -1.52
CA SER A 11 -11.27 -4.40 -1.92
C SER A 11 -10.42 -3.12 -2.00
N ILE A 12 -9.23 -3.12 -1.40
CA ILE A 12 -8.25 -2.02 -1.47
C ILE A 12 -7.39 -2.14 -2.73
N LEU A 13 -7.14 -3.36 -3.21
CA LEU A 13 -6.29 -3.61 -4.39
C LEU A 13 -7.06 -3.76 -5.69
N VAL A 14 -8.31 -4.20 -5.59
CA VAL A 14 -9.30 -4.20 -6.66
C VAL A 14 -10.47 -3.29 -6.26
N PRO A 15 -10.21 -1.99 -6.01
CA PRO A 15 -11.26 -0.99 -6.03
C PRO A 15 -11.83 -0.98 -7.47
N GLY A 16 -13.11 -0.70 -7.65
CA GLY A 16 -13.84 -0.95 -8.89
C GLY A 16 -13.33 -0.18 -10.14
N ASP A 17 -14.25 0.22 -11.02
CA ASP A 17 -13.84 0.84 -12.27
C ASP A 17 -13.21 2.22 -12.05
N GLY A 18 -12.04 2.46 -12.67
CA GLY A 18 -11.40 3.78 -12.71
C GLY A 18 -10.43 4.10 -11.56
N ASP A 19 -10.05 3.12 -10.75
CA ASP A 19 -9.27 3.35 -9.52
C ASP A 19 -7.74 3.29 -9.68
N ALA A 20 -7.22 3.32 -10.91
CA ALA A 20 -5.78 3.44 -11.16
C ALA A 20 -5.13 4.65 -10.44
N PRO A 21 -5.75 5.85 -10.36
CA PRO A 21 -5.20 6.96 -9.59
C PRO A 21 -5.15 6.68 -8.08
N TYR A 22 -6.10 5.90 -7.55
CA TYR A 22 -6.08 5.49 -6.15
C TYR A 22 -4.90 4.56 -5.87
N LEU A 23 -4.73 3.52 -6.69
CA LEU A 23 -3.62 2.57 -6.54
C LEU A 23 -2.25 3.25 -6.68
N ALA A 24 -2.13 4.24 -7.58
CA ALA A 24 -0.91 5.04 -7.72
C ALA A 24 -0.59 5.84 -6.44
N ARG A 25 -1.61 6.45 -5.80
CA ARG A 25 -1.43 7.16 -4.53
C ARG A 25 -1.07 6.22 -3.39
N LEU A 26 -1.72 5.05 -3.31
CA LEU A 26 -1.42 4.03 -2.31
C LEU A 26 0.03 3.53 -2.46
N ALA A 27 0.46 3.22 -3.68
CA ALA A 27 1.83 2.80 -3.96
C ALA A 27 2.84 3.88 -3.54
N LYS A 28 2.57 5.15 -3.90
CA LYS A 28 3.42 6.28 -3.48
C LYS A 28 3.53 6.40 -1.96
N LEU A 29 2.41 6.28 -1.24
CA LEU A 29 2.41 6.32 0.22
C LEU A 29 3.28 5.21 0.83
N LEU A 30 3.16 3.98 0.31
CA LEU A 30 3.95 2.83 0.78
C LEU A 30 5.44 3.02 0.50
N VAL A 31 5.80 3.57 -0.67
CA VAL A 31 7.20 3.91 -1.00
C VAL A 31 7.73 4.96 -0.04
N ASP A 32 7.00 6.06 0.17
CA ASP A 32 7.42 7.17 1.04
C ASP A 32 7.58 6.67 2.50
N ALA A 33 6.68 5.82 2.98
CA ALA A 33 6.78 5.21 4.31
C ALA A 33 7.93 4.20 4.45
N SER A 34 8.28 3.50 3.36
CA SER A 34 9.36 2.51 3.36
C SER A 34 10.75 3.13 3.57
N VAL A 35 10.90 4.44 3.35
CA VAL A 35 12.15 5.18 3.61
C VAL A 35 12.53 5.13 5.10
N ALA A 36 11.55 5.18 5.99
CA ALA A 36 11.77 5.19 7.43
C ALA A 36 11.54 3.83 8.10
N ARG A 37 10.71 2.97 7.50
CA ARG A 37 10.21 1.72 8.09
C ARG A 37 10.42 0.55 7.13
N ARG A 38 10.68 -0.66 7.67
CA ARG A 38 10.70 -1.86 6.83
C ARG A 38 9.27 -2.38 6.70
N ILE A 39 8.66 -2.20 5.53
CA ILE A 39 7.27 -2.54 5.27
C ILE A 39 7.15 -3.93 4.64
N PHE A 40 6.21 -4.72 5.15
CA PHE A 40 5.73 -5.95 4.54
C PHE A 40 4.24 -5.81 4.28
N ALA A 41 3.79 -6.03 3.06
CA ALA A 41 2.38 -6.02 2.70
C ALA A 41 1.88 -7.45 2.48
N VAL A 42 0.70 -7.77 3.02
CA VAL A 42 0.00 -9.04 2.86
C VAL A 42 -1.38 -8.73 2.29
N THR A 43 -1.81 -9.49 1.29
CA THR A 43 -3.00 -9.22 0.49
C THR A 43 -3.93 -10.41 0.48
#